data_AF-A0A7C3HTQ1-F1
#
_entry.id   AF-A0A7C3HTQ1-F1
#
_cell.length_a   1.000
_cell.length_b   1.000
_cell.length_c   1.000
_cell.angle_alpha   90.00
_cell.angle_beta   90.00
_cell.angle_gamma   90.00
#
_symmetry.space_group_name_H-M   'P 1'
#
loop_
_entity.id
_entity.type
_entity.pdbx_description
1 polymer ?
#
loop_
_entity_poly.entity_id
_entity_poly.type
_entity_poly.pdbx_seq_one_letter_code
_entity_poly.pdbx_strand_id
1 'polypeptide(L)'
;MTMTLSPIAAFALLVGALALVAIAFALHERPSKPSRLGLALAASPAGLMIVLFYSLALHMHQSLGGWPTSIGQHGFPPLLAVHSSIATTWFTILMLLSFCAWPLAFLLCLIIPRWRSGVYYLGMYALAALVGLVAMFLAPAPFLNWWWD
;
A
#
# COMPACT_ATOMS: atom_id res chain seq x y z
N MET A 1 -15.60 14.31 25.16
CA MET A 1 -14.74 14.51 23.96
C MET A 1 -14.81 13.22 23.16
N THR A 2 -15.73 13.11 22.20
CA THR A 2 -15.87 11.93 21.35
C THR A 2 -14.67 11.89 20.41
N MET A 3 -13.81 10.87 20.53
CA MET A 3 -12.74 10.62 19.55
C MET A 3 -13.38 10.26 18.22
N THR A 4 -13.58 11.24 17.34
CA THR A 4 -13.91 10.97 15.94
C THR A 4 -12.65 10.42 15.27
N LEU A 5 -12.63 9.12 15.00
CA LEU A 5 -11.62 8.51 14.14
C LEU A 5 -11.55 9.32 12.84
N SER A 6 -10.37 9.77 12.43
CA SER A 6 -10.22 10.40 11.13
C SER A 6 -10.68 9.42 10.04
N PRO A 7 -11.29 9.88 8.94
CA PRO A 7 -11.73 9.01 7.86
C PRO A 7 -10.61 8.08 7.36
N ILE A 8 -9.37 8.58 7.36
CA ILE A 8 -8.14 7.85 7.01
C ILE A 8 -7.87 6.72 8.02
N ALA A 9 -8.02 6.99 9.32
CA ALA A 9 -7.82 5.98 10.36
C ALA A 9 -8.92 4.90 10.34
N ALA A 10 -10.19 5.30 10.14
CA ALA A 10 -11.29 4.35 9.98
C ALA A 10 -11.10 3.45 8.74
N PHE A 11 -10.65 4.06 7.64
CA PHE A 11 -10.31 3.35 6.41
C PHE A 11 -9.15 2.36 6.61
N ALA A 12 -8.05 2.80 7.23
CA ALA A 12 -6.92 1.92 7.53
C ALA A 12 -7.31 0.73 8.42
N LEU A 13 -8.19 0.95 9.41
CA LEU A 13 -8.70 -0.11 10.28
C LEU A 13 -9.59 -1.11 9.53
N LEU A 14 -10.48 -0.64 8.64
CA LEU A 14 -11.32 -1.51 7.83
C LEU A 14 -10.48 -2.37 6.87
N VAL A 15 -9.53 -1.74 6.18
CA VAL A 15 -8.58 -2.41 5.28
C VAL A 15 -7.75 -3.42 6.06
N GLY A 16 -7.24 -3.04 7.23
CA GLY A 16 -6.49 -3.92 8.12
C GLY A 16 -7.30 -5.14 8.56
N ALA A 17 -8.55 -4.96 8.97
CA ALA A 17 -9.42 -6.06 9.38
C ALA A 17 -9.71 -7.05 8.23
N LEU A 18 -10.04 -6.53 7.04
CA LEU A 18 -10.27 -7.36 5.85
C LEU A 18 -9.00 -8.10 5.41
N ALA A 19 -7.85 -7.42 5.44
CA ALA A 19 -6.57 -8.03 5.15
C ALA A 19 -6.25 -9.15 6.15
N LEU A 20 -6.49 -8.96 7.45
CA LEU A 20 -6.24 -9.98 8.47
C LEU A 20 -7.08 -11.24 8.26
N VAL A 21 -8.37 -11.09 7.94
CA VAL A 21 -9.24 -12.23 7.60
C VAL A 21 -8.70 -12.97 6.38
N ALA A 22 -8.34 -12.24 5.32
CA ALA A 22 -7.80 -12.84 4.11
C ALA A 22 -6.46 -13.54 4.32
N ILE A 23 -5.59 -12.98 5.17
CA ILE A 23 -4.32 -13.59 5.57
C ILE A 23 -4.59 -14.89 6.35
N ALA A 24 -5.57 -14.90 7.27
CA ALA A 24 -5.93 -16.12 8.00
C ALA A 24 -6.38 -17.24 7.05
N PHE A 25 -7.25 -16.93 6.08
CA PHE A 25 -7.66 -17.88 5.04
C PHE A 25 -6.49 -18.31 4.14
N ALA A 26 -5.60 -17.38 3.78
CA ALA A 26 -4.41 -17.69 2.99
C ALA A 26 -3.47 -18.66 3.74
N LEU A 27 -3.28 -18.48 5.04
CA LEU A 27 -2.47 -19.37 5.86
C LEU A 27 -3.12 -20.75 6.03
N HIS A 28 -4.45 -20.82 6.06
CA HIS A 28 -5.19 -22.09 6.02
C HIS A 28 -4.99 -22.82 4.69
N GLU A 29 -5.16 -22.13 3.56
CA GLU A 29 -4.99 -22.68 2.21
C GLU A 29 -3.51 -22.73 1.75
N ARG A 30 -2.57 -22.69 2.70
CA ARG A 30 -1.14 -22.63 2.38
C ARG A 30 -0.72 -23.89 1.60
N PRO A 31 -0.16 -23.74 0.38
CA PRO A 31 0.34 -24.88 -0.38
C PRO A 31 1.55 -25.50 0.33
N SER A 32 1.72 -26.81 0.19
CA SER A 32 2.83 -27.56 0.81
C SER A 32 4.21 -27.07 0.40
N LYS A 33 4.33 -26.51 -0.82
CA LYS A 33 5.56 -25.89 -1.34
C LYS A 33 5.22 -24.55 -2.01
N PRO A 34 5.23 -23.43 -1.27
CA PRO A 34 4.97 -22.12 -1.85
C PRO A 34 6.10 -21.70 -2.80
N SER A 35 5.73 -21.11 -3.93
CA SER A 35 6.69 -20.60 -4.91
C SER A 35 7.38 -19.35 -4.37
N ARG A 36 8.72 -19.37 -4.30
CA ARG A 36 9.52 -18.20 -3.92
C ARG A 36 9.31 -17.04 -4.88
N LEU A 37 9.22 -17.32 -6.19
CA LEU A 37 8.93 -16.30 -7.19
C LEU A 37 7.53 -15.73 -6.99
N GLY A 38 6.53 -16.58 -6.73
CA GLY A 38 5.16 -16.11 -6.46
C GLY A 38 5.09 -15.22 -5.22
N LEU A 39 5.82 -15.56 -4.17
CA LEU A 39 5.95 -14.72 -2.97
C LEU A 39 6.62 -13.37 -3.27
N ALA A 40 7.72 -13.39 -4.02
CA ALA A 40 8.41 -12.17 -4.42
C ALA A 40 7.50 -11.25 -5.26
N LEU A 41 6.74 -11.82 -6.21
CA LEU A 41 5.78 -11.09 -7.03
C LEU A 41 4.58 -10.57 -6.23
N ALA A 42 4.14 -11.31 -5.21
CA ALA A 42 3.07 -10.84 -4.33
C ALA A 42 3.51 -9.65 -3.46
N ALA A 43 4.77 -9.66 -3.01
CA ALA A 43 5.31 -8.59 -2.16
C ALA A 43 5.86 -7.38 -2.94
N SER A 44 6.27 -7.56 -4.20
CA SER A 44 6.94 -6.52 -4.98
C SER A 44 6.15 -5.21 -5.15
N PRO A 45 4.80 -5.19 -5.27
CA PRO A 45 4.09 -3.94 -5.45
C PRO A 45 4.17 -3.05 -4.20
N ALA A 46 4.02 -3.64 -3.02
CA ALA A 46 4.19 -2.96 -1.74
C ALA A 46 5.66 -2.56 -1.51
N GLY A 47 6.61 -3.43 -1.86
CA GLY A 47 8.03 -3.11 -1.79
C GLY A 47 8.41 -1.90 -2.64
N LEU A 48 7.95 -1.86 -3.90
CA LEU A 48 8.16 -0.72 -4.79
C LEU A 48 7.50 0.55 -4.26
N MET A 49 6.29 0.45 -3.68
CA MET A 49 5.63 1.58 -3.04
C MET A 49 6.47 2.19 -1.92
N ILE A 50 7.03 1.36 -1.04
CA ILE A 50 7.90 1.82 0.05
C ILE A 50 9.14 2.52 -0.48
N VAL A 51 9.78 1.95 -1.50
CA VAL A 51 10.94 2.57 -2.13
C VAL A 51 10.57 3.95 -2.69
N LEU A 52 9.50 4.05 -3.48
CA LEU A 52 9.04 5.31 -4.07
C LEU A 52 8.65 6.35 -3.02
N PHE A 53 7.95 5.92 -1.96
CA PHE A 53 7.49 6.81 -0.90
C PHE A 53 8.65 7.44 -0.13
N TYR A 54 9.62 6.62 0.32
CA TYR A 54 10.77 7.14 1.06
C TYR A 54 11.78 7.84 0.17
N SER A 55 11.96 7.41 -1.09
CA SER A 55 12.78 8.16 -2.04
C SER A 55 12.18 9.53 -2.31
N LEU A 56 10.86 9.64 -2.39
CA LEU A 56 10.18 10.93 -2.53
C LEU A 56 10.36 11.80 -1.29
N ALA A 57 10.18 11.23 -0.09
CA ALA A 57 10.39 11.97 1.16
C ALA A 57 11.80 12.59 1.22
N LEU A 58 12.82 11.81 0.86
CA LEU A 58 14.21 12.29 0.79
C LEU A 58 14.40 13.36 -0.29
N HIS A 59 13.91 13.11 -1.51
CA HIS A 59 14.04 14.03 -2.64
C HIS A 59 13.36 15.37 -2.35
N MET A 60 12.19 15.33 -1.71
CA MET A 60 11.44 16.49 -1.27
C MET A 60 12.20 17.29 -0.22
N HIS A 61 12.69 16.60 0.83
CA HIS A 61 13.44 17.24 1.90
C HIS A 61 14.69 17.97 1.37
N GLN A 62 15.43 17.33 0.45
CA GLN A 62 16.62 17.92 -0.16
C GLN A 62 16.29 19.09 -1.10
N SER A 63 15.23 18.96 -1.91
CA SER A 63 14.89 19.96 -2.93
C SER A 63 14.27 21.23 -2.34
N LEU A 64 13.56 21.11 -1.21
CA LEU A 64 12.89 22.24 -0.56
C LEU A 64 13.70 22.82 0.62
N GLY A 65 14.80 22.18 1.01
CA GLY A 65 15.55 22.54 2.22
C GLY A 65 14.78 22.27 3.52
N GLY A 66 13.80 21.37 3.48
CA GLY A 66 12.86 21.10 4.56
C GLY A 66 11.60 20.40 4.06
N TRP A 67 10.49 20.51 4.79
CA TRP A 67 9.21 19.89 4.43
C TRP A 67 8.30 20.84 3.64
N PRO A 68 7.40 20.33 2.79
CA PRO A 68 6.48 21.16 2.03
C PRO A 68 5.57 21.97 2.96
N THR A 69 5.38 23.25 2.64
CA THR A 69 4.52 24.18 3.38
C THR A 69 3.20 24.47 2.67
N SER A 70 3.03 23.95 1.46
CA SER A 70 1.86 24.14 0.61
C SER A 70 1.26 22.79 0.22
N ILE A 71 -0.06 22.78 -0.01
CA ILE A 71 -0.80 21.63 -0.52
C ILE A 71 -0.41 21.38 -1.99
N GLY A 72 -0.33 20.11 -2.37
CA GLY A 72 -0.03 19.70 -3.74
C GLY A 72 1.41 20.04 -4.17
N GLN A 73 1.61 20.27 -5.47
CA GLN A 73 2.95 20.45 -6.07
C GLN A 73 3.31 21.93 -6.30
N HIS A 74 2.62 22.87 -5.65
CA HIS A 74 2.90 24.30 -5.84
C HIS A 74 4.31 24.64 -5.34
N GLY A 75 5.11 25.32 -6.17
CA GLY A 75 6.50 25.66 -5.84
C GLY A 75 7.49 24.49 -5.95
N PHE A 76 7.07 23.29 -6.38
CA PHE A 76 7.99 22.18 -6.56
C PHE A 76 8.90 22.41 -7.76
N PRO A 77 10.22 22.16 -7.65
CA PRO A 77 11.08 22.05 -8.81
C PRO A 77 10.56 20.97 -9.78
N PRO A 78 10.75 21.13 -11.11
CA PRO A 78 10.16 20.22 -12.10
C PRO A 78 10.47 18.73 -11.86
N LEU A 79 11.70 18.39 -11.47
CA LEU A 79 12.07 17.00 -11.20
C LEU A 79 11.41 16.44 -9.93
N LEU A 80 11.21 17.29 -8.91
CA LEU A 80 10.47 16.90 -7.71
C LEU A 80 8.99 16.64 -8.06
N ALA A 81 8.39 17.51 -8.88
CA ALA A 81 7.01 17.33 -9.34
C ALA A 81 6.82 16.00 -10.09
N VAL A 82 7.76 15.64 -10.98
CA VAL A 82 7.74 14.34 -11.68
C VAL A 82 7.84 13.17 -10.70
N HIS A 83 8.78 13.20 -9.74
CA HIS A 83 8.91 12.14 -8.74
C HIS A 83 7.63 12.01 -7.90
N SER A 84 7.04 13.14 -7.46
CA SER A 84 5.77 13.11 -6.74
C SER A 84 4.65 12.48 -7.56
N SER A 85 4.53 12.84 -8.84
CA SER A 85 3.52 12.28 -9.74
C SER A 85 3.68 10.77 -9.94
N ILE A 86 4.91 10.27 -10.10
CA ILE A 86 5.20 8.84 -10.22
C ILE A 86 4.76 8.09 -8.95
N ALA A 87 5.16 8.58 -7.78
CA ALA A 87 4.85 7.93 -6.51
C ALA A 87 3.35 7.94 -6.22
N THR A 88 2.66 9.06 -6.41
CA THR A 88 1.21 9.17 -6.16
C THR A 88 0.39 8.39 -7.19
N THR A 89 0.83 8.34 -8.46
CA THR A 89 0.20 7.52 -9.49
C THR A 89 0.32 6.03 -9.15
N TRP A 90 1.52 5.57 -8.76
CA TRP A 90 1.73 4.20 -8.34
C TRP A 90 0.86 3.84 -7.13
N PHE A 91 0.83 4.70 -6.11
CA PHE A 91 -0.04 4.53 -4.95
C PHE A 91 -1.51 4.42 -5.34
N THR A 92 -1.98 5.30 -6.24
CA THR A 92 -3.37 5.30 -6.73
C THR A 92 -3.70 4.00 -7.45
N ILE A 93 -2.81 3.50 -8.32
CA ILE A 93 -2.98 2.21 -8.99
C ILE A 93 -3.08 1.08 -7.97
N LEU A 94 -2.20 1.05 -6.96
CA LEU A 94 -2.25 0.02 -5.91
C LEU A 94 -3.54 0.08 -5.11
N MET A 95 -4.06 1.26 -4.82
CA MET A 95 -5.34 1.42 -4.14
C MET A 95 -6.48 0.88 -5.00
N LEU A 96 -6.56 1.27 -6.27
CA LEU A 96 -7.58 0.74 -7.19
C LEU A 96 -7.51 -0.79 -7.32
N LEU A 97 -6.30 -1.35 -7.42
CA LEU A 97 -6.12 -2.80 -7.45
C LEU A 97 -6.56 -3.46 -6.14
N SER A 98 -6.23 -2.86 -4.99
CA SER A 98 -6.58 -3.40 -3.67
C SER A 98 -8.08 -3.35 -3.38
N PHE A 99 -8.79 -2.30 -3.83
CA PHE A 99 -10.23 -2.15 -3.56
C PHE A 99 -11.13 -2.78 -4.60
N CYS A 100 -10.73 -2.78 -5.87
CA CYS A 100 -11.59 -3.25 -6.94
C CYS A 100 -11.19 -4.66 -7.40
N ALA A 101 -9.94 -4.84 -7.80
CA ALA A 101 -9.50 -6.07 -8.45
C ALA A 101 -9.23 -7.21 -7.45
N TRP A 102 -8.60 -6.89 -6.32
CA TRP A 102 -8.17 -7.87 -5.34
C TRP A 102 -9.33 -8.62 -4.66
N PRO A 103 -10.44 -7.97 -4.21
CA PRO A 103 -11.54 -8.71 -3.59
C PRO A 103 -12.21 -9.67 -4.58
N LEU A 104 -12.36 -9.24 -5.83
CA LEU A 104 -12.92 -10.09 -6.89
C LEU A 104 -12.00 -11.28 -7.17
N ALA A 105 -10.70 -11.06 -7.31
CA ALA A 105 -9.72 -12.12 -7.51
C ALA A 105 -9.71 -13.11 -6.33
N PHE A 106 -9.81 -12.60 -5.10
CA PHE A 106 -9.85 -13.42 -3.89
C PHE A 106 -11.10 -14.30 -3.85
N LEU A 107 -12.28 -13.73 -4.11
CA LEU A 107 -13.54 -14.48 -4.20
C LEU A 107 -13.52 -15.52 -5.30
N LEU A 108 -13.01 -15.19 -6.49
CA LEU A 108 -12.87 -16.14 -7.59
C LEU A 108 -11.95 -17.32 -7.22
N CYS A 109 -10.84 -17.05 -6.52
CA CYS A 109 -9.94 -18.09 -6.04
C CYS A 109 -10.57 -18.99 -4.96
N LEU A 110 -11.47 -18.46 -4.14
CA LEU A 110 -12.22 -19.25 -3.16
C LEU A 110 -13.29 -20.13 -3.83
N ILE A 111 -14.01 -19.59 -4.81
CA ILE A 111 -15.11 -20.28 -5.51
C ILE A 111 -14.58 -21.38 -6.43
N ILE A 112 -13.51 -21.11 -7.18
CA ILE A 112 -12.98 -22.04 -8.18
C ILE A 112 -11.91 -22.93 -7.53
N PRO A 113 -12.17 -24.24 -7.28
CA PRO A 113 -11.26 -25.09 -6.51
C PRO A 113 -9.85 -25.17 -7.11
N ARG A 114 -9.75 -25.12 -8.43
CA ARG A 114 -8.48 -25.16 -9.17
C ARG A 114 -7.60 -23.93 -8.88
N TRP A 115 -8.17 -22.81 -8.46
CA TRP A 115 -7.46 -21.54 -8.22
C TRP A 115 -7.21 -21.26 -6.74
N ARG A 116 -7.58 -22.17 -5.83
CA ARG A 116 -7.42 -21.99 -4.39
C ARG A 116 -5.99 -21.68 -3.94
N SER A 117 -4.99 -22.22 -4.65
CA SER A 117 -3.58 -21.88 -4.38
C SER A 117 -3.28 -20.37 -4.55
N GLY A 118 -4.08 -19.65 -5.34
CA GLY A 118 -4.01 -18.20 -5.50
C GLY A 118 -4.40 -17.42 -4.24
N VAL A 119 -5.27 -17.98 -3.38
CA VAL A 119 -5.67 -17.36 -2.10
C VAL A 119 -4.44 -17.09 -1.24
N TYR A 120 -3.48 -18.02 -1.22
CA TYR A 120 -2.23 -17.85 -0.50
C TYR A 120 -1.44 -16.62 -0.99
N TYR A 121 -1.22 -16.48 -2.30
CA TYR A 121 -0.45 -15.35 -2.84
C TYR A 121 -1.20 -14.02 -2.75
N LEU A 122 -2.52 -14.01 -2.89
CA LEU A 122 -3.35 -12.83 -2.67
C LEU A 122 -3.34 -12.39 -1.20
N GLY A 123 -3.32 -13.34 -0.26
CA GLY A 123 -3.14 -13.04 1.16
C GLY A 123 -1.74 -12.53 1.48
N MET A 124 -0.70 -13.07 0.84
CA MET A 124 0.67 -12.56 0.99
C MET A 124 0.83 -11.15 0.43
N TYR A 125 0.15 -10.83 -0.69
CA TYR A 125 0.04 -9.45 -1.18
C TYR A 125 -0.65 -8.56 -0.13
N ALA A 126 -1.79 -8.98 0.42
CA ALA A 126 -2.51 -8.21 1.43
C ALA A 126 -1.66 -7.97 2.69
N LEU A 127 -0.90 -8.98 3.14
CA LEU A 127 0.06 -8.83 4.23
C LEU A 127 1.15 -7.82 3.89
N ALA A 128 1.78 -7.92 2.71
CA ALA A 128 2.83 -7.00 2.30
C ALA A 128 2.30 -5.56 2.16
N ALA A 129 1.10 -5.39 1.61
CA ALA A 129 0.43 -4.10 1.50
C ALA A 129 0.12 -3.50 2.87
N LEU A 130 -0.38 -4.30 3.81
CA LEU A 130 -0.64 -3.86 5.19
C LEU A 130 0.65 -3.45 5.90
N VAL A 131 1.70 -4.28 5.83
CA VAL A 131 3.02 -3.96 6.38
C VAL A 131 3.59 -2.69 5.75
N GLY A 132 3.45 -2.53 4.44
CA GLY A 132 3.86 -1.33 3.72
C GLY A 132 3.10 -0.09 4.19
N LEU A 133 1.77 -0.16 4.28
CA LEU A 133 0.95 0.93 4.79
C LEU A 133 1.36 1.35 6.20
N VAL A 134 1.57 0.37 7.11
CA VAL A 134 2.06 0.63 8.47
C VAL A 134 3.45 1.27 8.44
N ALA A 135 4.35 0.78 7.59
CA ALA A 135 5.69 1.36 7.44
C ALA A 135 5.63 2.81 6.97
N MET A 136 4.75 3.17 6.03
CA MET A 136 4.58 4.56 5.58
C MET A 136 4.27 5.51 6.74
N PHE A 137 3.46 5.10 7.73
CA PHE A 137 3.15 5.91 8.92
C PHE A 137 4.35 6.18 9.84
N LEU A 138 5.51 5.58 9.59
CA LEU A 138 6.76 5.90 10.29
C LEU A 138 7.48 7.12 9.69
N ALA A 139 7.01 7.67 8.57
CA ALA A 139 7.60 8.86 7.98
C ALA A 139 7.33 10.14 8.81
N PRO A 140 8.14 11.20 8.61
CA PRO A 140 7.97 12.47 9.32
C PRO A 140 6.57 13.07 9.11
N ALA A 141 5.96 13.56 10.21
CA ALA A 141 4.58 14.06 10.20
C ALA A 141 4.31 15.16 9.14
N PRO A 142 5.20 16.14 8.88
CA PRO A 142 4.96 17.13 7.83
C PRO A 142 4.88 16.52 6.43
N PHE A 143 5.68 15.49 6.13
CA PHE A 143 5.61 14.78 4.86
C PHE A 143 4.34 13.94 4.77
N LEU A 144 3.95 13.28 5.86
CA LEU A 144 2.71 12.52 5.91
C LEU A 144 1.49 13.41 5.68
N ASN A 145 1.44 14.59 6.29
CA ASN A 145 0.35 15.54 6.06
C ASN A 145 0.24 15.87 4.57
N TRP A 146 1.35 16.26 3.92
CA TRP A 146 1.36 16.52 2.48
C TRP A 146 0.99 15.30 1.63
N TRP A 147 1.38 14.09 2.02
CA TRP A 147 1.09 12.87 1.28
C TRP A 147 -0.41 12.52 1.30
N TRP A 148 -1.08 12.82 2.40
CA TRP A 148 -2.50 12.53 2.61
C TRP A 148 -3.44 13.69 2.26
N ASP A 149 -2.89 14.86 1.91
CA ASP A 149 -3.61 16.03 1.38
C ASP A 149 -4.04 15.80 -0.08
#